data_AF-A0A814ZTV7-F1
#
_entry.id   AF-A0A814ZTV7-F1
#
_cell.length_a   1.000
_cell.length_b   1.000
_cell.length_c   1.000
_cell.angle_alpha   90.00
_cell.angle_beta   90.00
_cell.angle_gamma   90.00
#
_symmetry.space_group_name_H-M   'P 1'
#
loop_
_entity.id
_entity.type
_entity.pdbx_description
1 polymer ?
#
loop_
_entity_poly.entity_id
_entity_poly.type
_entity_poly.pdbx_seq_one_letter_code
_entity_poly.pdbx_strand_id
1 'polypeptide(L)'
;MNVIKCKDKQRDGTTNNSSDISDSGIDIDSVPNNAQQLMINSISPKAKKRALHRLVENIPCGVSRSLCGEFGVNISKNVKPSNEDNSSELKQNVVEFMNCDNVSDVCPDVKKMHKGVPIRYRLHNLNVLHEQFQAETGTSCSYSMFCQYIPPNIKKPDVNDWRTCLCMLCLNPQMKLEKLIRMNAINNTDTDLHNIIKDDLKFEEF
;
A
#
# COMPACT_ATOMS: atom_id res chain seq x y z
N MET A 1 -14.53 -22.28 -28.62
CA MET A 1 -13.53 -21.20 -28.43
C MET A 1 -14.29 -19.88 -28.32
N ASN A 2 -14.53 -19.40 -27.10
CA ASN A 2 -15.30 -18.18 -26.86
C ASN A 2 -14.33 -17.00 -26.73
N VAL A 3 -14.45 -16.05 -27.65
CA VAL A 3 -13.66 -14.83 -27.71
C VAL A 3 -14.36 -13.77 -26.86
N ILE A 4 -13.80 -13.46 -25.68
CA ILE A 4 -14.27 -12.38 -24.82
C ILE A 4 -13.66 -11.07 -25.34
N LYS A 5 -14.49 -10.20 -25.93
CA LYS A 5 -14.11 -8.85 -26.35
C LYS A 5 -14.22 -7.90 -25.16
N CYS A 6 -13.08 -7.43 -24.65
CA CYS A 6 -13.03 -6.30 -23.72
C CYS A 6 -13.34 -5.00 -24.49
N LYS A 7 -14.32 -4.22 -24.02
CA LYS A 7 -14.62 -2.88 -24.53
C LYS A 7 -13.75 -1.85 -23.82
N ASP A 8 -12.98 -1.11 -24.60
CA ASP A 8 -12.28 0.10 -24.16
C ASP A 8 -13.28 1.19 -23.78
N LYS A 9 -13.13 1.72 -22.57
CA LYS A 9 -13.91 2.86 -22.07
C LYS A 9 -12.99 4.08 -22.06
N GLN A 10 -13.07 4.87 -23.11
CA GLN A 10 -12.47 6.21 -23.17
C GLN A 10 -13.12 7.09 -22.08
N ARG A 11 -12.28 7.79 -21.31
CA ARG A 11 -12.71 8.75 -20.29
C ARG A 11 -12.22 10.12 -20.73
N ASP A 12 -13.16 10.90 -21.26
CA ASP A 12 -12.95 12.27 -21.69
C ASP A 12 -12.64 13.19 -20.51
N GLY A 13 -11.76 14.15 -20.79
CA GLY A 13 -11.35 15.18 -19.85
C GLY A 13 -12.48 16.16 -19.53
N THR A 14 -12.42 16.70 -18.32
CA THR A 14 -13.20 17.88 -17.93
C THR A 14 -12.26 18.83 -17.21
N THR A 15 -11.77 19.80 -17.97
CA THR A 15 -11.29 21.09 -17.48
C THR A 15 -12.48 21.91 -16.99
N ASN A 16 -12.42 22.48 -15.79
CA ASN A 16 -13.29 23.60 -15.41
C ASN A 16 -12.57 24.57 -14.47
N ASN A 17 -12.24 25.73 -15.05
CA ASN A 17 -12.48 27.08 -14.58
C ASN A 17 -12.16 27.45 -13.14
N SER A 18 -11.05 28.19 -13.06
CA SER A 18 -10.76 29.24 -12.09
C SER A 18 -11.87 30.30 -12.12
N SER A 19 -12.42 30.62 -10.95
CA SER A 19 -13.25 31.79 -10.73
C SER A 19 -12.71 32.53 -9.52
N ASP A 20 -12.19 33.73 -9.77
CA ASP A 20 -11.90 34.77 -8.81
C ASP A 20 -13.13 35.05 -7.94
N ILE A 21 -12.95 34.98 -6.61
CA ILE A 21 -13.90 35.51 -5.64
C ILE A 21 -13.14 36.55 -4.84
N SER A 22 -13.40 37.81 -5.18
CA SER A 22 -13.01 39.00 -4.45
C SER A 22 -13.74 39.07 -3.11
N ASP A 23 -12.93 39.05 -2.06
CA ASP A 23 -12.96 39.90 -0.87
C ASP A 23 -14.22 40.76 -0.64
N SER A 24 -14.98 40.37 0.38
CA SER A 24 -15.76 41.31 1.18
C SER A 24 -15.72 40.84 2.64
N GLY A 25 -14.73 41.34 3.37
CA GLY A 25 -14.67 41.25 4.83
C GLY A 25 -15.97 41.73 5.46
N ILE A 26 -16.68 40.81 6.10
CA ILE A 26 -17.75 41.12 7.05
C ILE A 26 -17.19 40.77 8.42
N ASP A 27 -16.68 41.77 9.12
CA ASP A 27 -16.40 41.68 10.56
C ASP A 27 -17.75 41.58 11.29
N ILE A 28 -18.18 40.34 11.53
CA ILE A 28 -19.28 40.04 12.44
C ILE A 28 -18.65 39.69 13.79
N ASP A 29 -18.27 40.72 14.55
CA ASP A 29 -18.19 40.62 16.01
C ASP A 29 -19.61 40.41 16.56
N SER A 30 -20.09 39.17 16.38
CA SER A 30 -21.35 38.66 16.90
C SER A 30 -21.18 38.44 18.39
N VAL A 31 -21.44 39.48 19.17
CA VAL A 31 -21.75 39.35 20.60
C VAL A 31 -22.85 38.29 20.74
N PRO A 32 -22.62 37.17 21.44
CA PRO A 32 -23.64 36.13 21.59
C PRO A 32 -24.85 36.75 22.27
N ASN A 33 -25.96 36.76 21.54
CA ASN A 33 -27.22 37.31 21.99
C ASN A 33 -27.66 36.50 23.22
N ASN A 34 -27.68 37.11 24.42
CA ASN A 34 -27.94 36.43 25.70
C ASN A 34 -29.19 35.51 25.69
N ALA A 35 -30.16 35.82 24.84
CA ALA A 35 -31.34 35.00 24.61
C ALA A 35 -31.04 33.61 24.02
N GLN A 36 -30.07 33.49 23.11
CA GLN A 36 -29.66 32.21 22.54
C GLN A 36 -28.96 31.32 23.57
N GLN A 37 -28.15 31.91 24.46
CA GLN A 37 -27.48 31.19 25.55
C GLN A 37 -28.50 30.61 26.55
N LEU A 38 -29.55 31.37 26.86
CA LEU A 38 -30.64 30.94 27.75
C LEU A 38 -31.46 29.79 27.15
N MET A 39 -31.78 29.85 25.85
CA MET A 39 -32.51 28.77 25.18
C MET A 39 -31.69 27.47 25.07
N ILE A 40 -30.38 27.55 24.93
CA ILE A 40 -29.49 26.37 24.92
C ILE A 40 -29.42 25.74 26.32
N ASN A 41 -29.53 26.53 27.39
CA ASN A 41 -29.44 26.04 28.77
C ASN A 41 -30.75 25.41 29.28
N SER A 42 -31.90 25.74 28.71
CA SER A 42 -33.20 25.12 29.05
C SER A 42 -33.42 23.74 28.43
N ILE A 43 -32.56 23.30 27.50
CA ILE A 43 -32.69 21.99 26.85
C ILE A 43 -32.22 20.90 27.82
N SER A 44 -33.11 19.93 28.11
CA SER A 44 -32.76 18.81 28.99
C SER A 44 -31.50 18.07 28.50
N PRO A 45 -30.65 17.56 29.40
CA PRO A 45 -29.44 16.82 29.02
C PRO A 45 -29.71 15.67 28.04
N LYS A 46 -30.88 15.01 28.16
CA LYS A 46 -31.34 13.96 27.25
C LYS A 46 -31.68 14.48 25.85
N ALA A 47 -32.23 15.68 25.73
CA ALA A 47 -32.53 16.30 24.43
C ALA A 47 -31.24 16.79 23.75
N LYS A 48 -30.28 17.35 24.51
CA LYS A 48 -28.94 17.70 23.99
C LYS A 48 -28.24 16.48 23.40
N LYS A 49 -28.21 15.35 24.10
CA LYS A 49 -27.63 14.10 23.59
C LYS A 49 -28.30 13.59 22.31
N ARG A 50 -29.64 13.66 22.23
CA ARG A 50 -30.38 13.26 21.02
C ARG A 50 -30.10 14.16 19.82
N ALA A 51 -29.98 15.48 20.04
CA ALA A 51 -29.62 16.43 18.99
C ALA A 51 -28.18 16.20 18.48
N LEU A 52 -27.23 15.98 19.39
CA LEU A 52 -25.84 15.66 19.05
C LEU A 52 -25.72 14.38 18.20
N HIS A 53 -26.48 13.33 18.56
CA HIS A 53 -26.48 12.08 17.80
C HIS A 53 -26.94 12.28 16.34
N ARG A 54 -27.99 13.08 16.12
CA ARG A 54 -28.50 13.38 14.77
C ARG A 54 -27.55 14.20 13.92
N LEU A 55 -26.71 15.03 14.54
CA LEU A 55 -25.68 15.80 13.85
C LEU A 55 -24.51 14.91 13.41
N VAL A 56 -24.15 13.89 14.22
CA VAL A 56 -23.10 12.92 13.87
C VAL A 56 -23.55 12.00 12.72
N GLU A 57 -24.82 11.61 12.67
CA GLU A 57 -25.35 10.74 11.62
C GLU A 57 -25.44 11.40 10.23
N ASN A 58 -25.39 12.74 10.15
CA ASN A 58 -25.54 13.48 8.90
C ASN A 58 -24.27 14.26 8.48
N ILE A 59 -23.08 13.87 8.96
CA ILE A 59 -21.84 14.51 8.49
C ILE A 59 -21.59 14.05 7.05
N PRO A 60 -21.66 14.93 6.04
CA PRO A 60 -21.33 14.55 4.67
C PRO A 60 -19.89 14.06 4.61
N CYS A 61 -19.67 12.92 3.96
CA CYS A 61 -18.38 12.28 3.81
C CYS A 61 -17.43 13.23 3.06
N GLY A 62 -16.62 14.02 3.80
CA GLY A 62 -15.76 15.06 3.21
C GLY A 62 -15.40 16.21 4.15
N VAL A 63 -16.03 16.36 5.31
CA VAL A 63 -15.66 17.41 6.27
C VAL A 63 -14.32 17.06 6.93
N SER A 64 -13.31 17.90 6.68
CA SER A 64 -11.94 17.77 7.19
C SER A 64 -11.90 17.83 8.71
N ARG A 65 -11.05 16.99 9.33
CA ARG A 65 -10.86 16.89 10.80
C ARG A 65 -10.57 18.23 11.48
N SER A 66 -10.09 19.22 10.74
CA SER A 66 -9.84 20.58 11.22
C SER A 66 -11.12 21.28 11.70
N LEU A 67 -12.25 21.09 11.03
CA LEU A 67 -13.53 21.70 11.41
C LEU A 67 -14.14 21.05 12.65
N CYS A 68 -13.88 19.77 12.91
CA CYS A 68 -14.37 19.08 14.11
C CYS A 68 -13.77 19.63 15.41
N GLY A 69 -12.58 20.24 15.35
CA GLY A 69 -11.94 20.87 16.51
C GLY A 69 -12.63 22.16 16.96
N GLU A 70 -13.14 22.96 16.02
CA GLU A 70 -13.77 24.26 16.31
C GLU A 70 -15.13 24.11 16.99
N PHE A 71 -15.87 23.02 16.74
CA PHE A 71 -17.17 22.78 17.38
C PHE A 71 -17.08 22.16 18.78
N GLY A 72 -15.88 22.05 19.37
CA GLY A 72 -15.70 21.48 20.71
C GLY A 72 -16.08 20.00 20.81
N VAL A 73 -16.26 19.31 19.68
CA VAL A 73 -16.48 17.87 19.62
C VAL A 73 -15.14 17.20 19.86
N ASN A 74 -14.83 16.98 21.14
CA ASN A 74 -13.75 16.09 21.52
C ASN A 74 -14.09 14.70 20.99
N ILE A 75 -13.56 14.33 19.81
CA ILE A 75 -13.46 12.94 19.33
C ILE A 75 -12.37 12.25 20.17
N SER A 76 -12.51 12.34 21.49
CA SER A 76 -11.72 11.62 22.45
C SER A 76 -12.49 10.34 22.71
N LYS A 77 -12.13 9.32 21.94
CA LYS A 77 -11.78 7.98 22.42
C LYS A 77 -11.56 7.12 21.19
N ASN A 78 -10.31 6.68 21.04
CA ASN A 78 -9.98 5.39 20.44
C ASN A 78 -10.83 4.32 21.12
N VAL A 79 -12.08 4.15 20.69
CA VAL A 79 -12.80 2.90 20.89
C VAL A 79 -12.02 1.91 20.03
N LYS A 80 -11.06 1.22 20.63
CA LYS A 80 -10.46 0.03 20.02
C LYS A 80 -11.64 -0.89 19.73
N PRO A 81 -12.00 -1.17 18.46
CA PRO A 81 -13.02 -2.15 18.18
C PRO A 81 -12.52 -3.48 18.75
N SER A 82 -13.28 -4.08 19.68
CA SER A 82 -13.01 -5.40 20.23
C SER A 82 -13.34 -6.46 19.16
N ASN A 83 -12.52 -6.52 18.11
CA ASN A 83 -12.52 -7.58 17.10
C ASN A 83 -11.36 -8.53 17.38
N GLU A 84 -11.18 -8.95 18.64
CA GLU A 84 -10.02 -9.76 19.02
C GLU A 84 -10.06 -11.19 18.42
N ASP A 85 -11.24 -11.74 18.14
CA ASP A 85 -11.34 -13.15 17.76
C ASP A 85 -11.07 -13.39 16.27
N ASN A 86 -11.73 -12.68 15.35
CA ASN A 86 -11.49 -12.82 13.90
C ASN A 86 -10.13 -12.24 13.45
N SER A 87 -9.54 -11.34 14.26
CA SER A 87 -8.20 -10.80 13.98
C SER A 87 -7.11 -11.85 14.11
N SER A 88 -7.35 -12.95 14.84
CA SER A 88 -6.34 -13.97 15.08
C SER A 88 -6.15 -14.88 13.87
N GLU A 89 -7.24 -15.40 13.31
CA GLU A 89 -7.23 -16.30 12.16
C GLU A 89 -6.72 -15.61 10.89
N LEU A 90 -7.26 -14.42 10.58
CA LEU A 90 -6.81 -13.65 9.42
C LEU A 90 -5.30 -13.33 9.51
N LYS A 91 -4.83 -12.95 10.70
CA LYS A 91 -3.40 -12.69 10.92
C LYS A 91 -2.57 -13.96 10.69
N GLN A 92 -3.02 -15.10 11.18
CA GLN A 92 -2.34 -16.37 10.98
C GLN A 92 -2.27 -16.75 9.50
N ASN A 93 -3.37 -16.63 8.76
CA ASN A 93 -3.42 -16.90 7.33
C ASN A 93 -2.46 -15.99 6.55
N VAL A 94 -2.39 -14.70 6.89
CA VAL A 94 -1.44 -13.75 6.27
C VAL A 94 0.01 -14.14 6.59
N VAL A 95 0.29 -14.52 7.85
CA VAL A 95 1.65 -14.93 8.27
C VAL A 95 2.08 -16.19 7.52
N GLU A 96 1.20 -17.19 7.42
CA GLU A 96 1.46 -18.44 6.71
C GLU A 96 1.69 -18.21 5.22
N PHE A 97 0.78 -17.48 4.56
CA PHE A 97 0.92 -17.09 3.16
C PHE A 97 2.24 -16.38 2.87
N MET A 98 2.61 -15.40 3.70
CA MET A 98 3.84 -14.64 3.47
C MET A 98 5.11 -15.47 3.71
N ASN A 99 5.03 -16.57 4.47
CA ASN A 99 6.14 -17.50 4.68
C ASN A 99 6.26 -18.57 3.59
N CYS A 100 5.37 -18.62 2.61
CA CYS A 100 5.52 -19.50 1.45
C CYS A 100 6.69 -19.06 0.57
N ASP A 101 7.47 -20.04 0.08
CA ASP A 101 8.66 -19.79 -0.75
C ASP A 101 8.33 -19.12 -2.10
N ASN A 102 7.09 -19.32 -2.58
CA ASN A 102 6.56 -18.72 -3.80
C ASN A 102 6.24 -17.22 -3.63
N VAL A 103 6.16 -16.73 -2.38
CA VAL A 103 5.73 -15.38 -2.02
C VAL A 103 6.90 -14.56 -1.48
N SER A 104 7.74 -15.19 -0.67
CA SER A 104 8.96 -14.58 -0.16
C SER A 104 10.11 -15.59 -0.12
N ASP A 105 11.32 -15.08 -0.35
CA ASP A 105 12.54 -15.90 -0.35
C ASP A 105 13.48 -15.46 0.78
N VAL A 106 14.29 -16.37 1.29
CA VAL A 106 15.24 -16.07 2.36
C VAL A 106 16.34 -15.16 1.81
N CYS A 107 16.68 -14.12 2.57
CA CYS A 107 17.81 -13.25 2.23
C CYS A 107 19.08 -14.12 2.13
N PRO A 108 19.82 -14.07 1.00
CA PRO A 108 21.04 -14.87 0.83
C PRO A 108 22.15 -14.48 1.82
N ASP A 109 22.03 -13.30 2.45
CA ASP A 109 22.94 -12.86 3.49
C ASP A 109 22.56 -13.46 4.85
N VAL A 110 23.23 -14.55 5.23
CA VAL A 110 23.02 -15.29 6.49
C VAL A 110 23.15 -14.40 7.73
N LYS A 111 23.87 -13.28 7.64
CA LYS A 111 24.06 -12.34 8.76
C LYS A 111 22.81 -11.49 9.03
N LYS A 112 21.88 -11.39 8.08
CA LYS A 112 20.68 -10.56 8.20
C LYS A 112 19.55 -11.33 8.86
N MET A 113 19.49 -11.23 10.20
CA MET A 113 18.42 -11.80 11.01
C MET A 113 17.62 -10.71 11.74
N HIS A 114 16.32 -10.92 11.90
CA HIS A 114 15.45 -10.10 12.75
C HIS A 114 15.06 -10.91 13.99
N LYS A 115 15.60 -10.53 15.15
CA LYS A 115 15.36 -11.23 16.44
C LYS A 115 15.64 -12.75 16.38
N GLY A 116 16.71 -13.14 15.68
CA GLY A 116 17.07 -14.56 15.50
C GLY A 116 16.29 -15.29 14.40
N VAL A 117 15.34 -14.64 13.74
CA VAL A 117 14.62 -15.20 12.58
C VAL A 117 15.27 -14.69 11.28
N PRO A 118 15.52 -15.53 10.27
CA PRO A 118 16.03 -15.08 8.97
C PRO A 118 15.12 -14.02 8.34
N ILE A 119 15.72 -12.98 7.77
CA ILE A 119 14.97 -12.00 6.98
C ILE A 119 14.57 -12.65 5.65
N ARG A 120 13.32 -12.45 5.24
CA ARG A 120 12.82 -12.86 3.93
C ARG A 120 12.50 -11.63 3.08
N TYR A 121 12.77 -11.71 1.78
CA TYR A 121 12.41 -10.69 0.81
C TYR A 121 11.16 -11.10 0.06
N ARG A 122 10.20 -10.19 -0.01
CA ARG A 122 9.01 -10.38 -0.84
C ARG A 122 9.39 -10.40 -2.33
N LEU A 123 8.82 -11.35 -3.08
CA LEU A 123 9.08 -11.50 -4.52
C LEU A 123 8.26 -10.51 -5.37
N HIS A 124 7.15 -10.01 -4.84
CA HIS A 124 6.27 -9.06 -5.53
C HIS A 124 5.88 -7.86 -4.65
N ASN A 125 5.21 -6.89 -5.29
CA ASN A 125 4.63 -5.74 -4.60
C ASN A 125 3.45 -6.18 -3.72
N LEU A 126 3.25 -5.48 -2.59
CA LEU A 126 2.19 -5.85 -1.64
C LEU A 126 0.79 -5.83 -2.25
N ASN A 127 0.51 -4.95 -3.21
CA ASN A 127 -0.79 -4.94 -3.90
C ASN A 127 -1.04 -6.26 -4.64
N VAL A 128 -0.03 -6.75 -5.37
CA VAL A 128 -0.11 -8.02 -6.10
C VAL A 128 -0.23 -9.19 -5.13
N LEU A 129 0.56 -9.18 -4.05
CA LEU A 129 0.52 -10.22 -3.02
C LEU A 129 -0.81 -10.23 -2.26
N HIS A 130 -1.46 -9.08 -2.10
CA HIS A 130 -2.78 -8.98 -1.49
C HIS A 130 -3.87 -9.60 -2.38
N GLU A 131 -3.85 -9.31 -3.68
CA GLU A 131 -4.74 -9.94 -4.65
C GLU A 131 -4.51 -11.45 -4.72
N GLN A 132 -3.24 -11.88 -4.74
CA GLN A 132 -2.86 -13.29 -4.72
C GLN A 132 -3.32 -14.00 -3.45
N PHE A 133 -3.14 -13.38 -2.28
CA PHE A 133 -3.64 -13.89 -1.00
C PHE A 133 -5.15 -14.13 -1.03
N GLN A 134 -5.93 -13.16 -1.53
CA GLN A 134 -7.38 -13.30 -1.64
C GLN A 134 -7.78 -14.43 -2.59
N ALA A 135 -7.05 -14.60 -3.70
CA ALA A 135 -7.31 -15.64 -4.68
C ALA A 135 -6.98 -17.05 -4.15
N GLU A 136 -5.86 -17.21 -3.44
CA GLU A 136 -5.39 -18.52 -2.96
C GLU A 136 -6.11 -18.98 -1.69
N THR A 137 -6.35 -18.08 -0.74
CA THR A 137 -6.95 -18.43 0.55
C THR A 137 -8.47 -18.31 0.57
N GLY A 138 -9.07 -17.62 -0.41
CA GLY A 138 -10.48 -17.24 -0.41
C GLY A 138 -10.87 -16.25 0.70
N THR A 139 -9.90 -15.76 1.48
CA THR A 139 -10.15 -14.86 2.61
C THR A 139 -10.17 -13.41 2.13
N SER A 140 -11.33 -12.76 2.23
CA SER A 140 -11.46 -11.34 1.89
C SER A 140 -10.99 -10.44 3.04
N CYS A 141 -10.04 -9.55 2.76
CA CYS A 141 -9.56 -8.54 3.70
C CYS A 141 -9.18 -7.24 2.98
N SER A 142 -9.20 -6.11 3.69
CA SER A 142 -8.75 -4.84 3.12
C SER A 142 -7.23 -4.80 2.99
N TYR A 143 -6.71 -4.07 1.99
CA TYR A 143 -5.27 -3.91 1.78
C TYR A 143 -4.56 -3.37 3.02
N SER A 144 -5.17 -2.41 3.72
CA SER A 144 -4.61 -1.85 4.96
C SER A 144 -4.50 -2.90 6.06
N MET A 145 -5.49 -3.77 6.20
CA MET A 145 -5.49 -4.82 7.23
C MET A 145 -4.43 -5.88 6.89
N PHE A 146 -4.36 -6.28 5.63
CA PHE A 146 -3.32 -7.17 5.11
C PHE A 146 -1.92 -6.65 5.46
N CYS A 147 -1.65 -5.37 5.17
CA CYS A 147 -0.35 -4.74 5.46
C CYS A 147 -0.02 -4.72 6.96
N GLN A 148 -1.00 -4.59 7.84
CA GLN A 148 -0.78 -4.58 9.29
C GLN A 148 -0.37 -5.95 9.84
N TYR A 149 -0.76 -7.04 9.17
CA TYR A 149 -0.46 -8.41 9.61
C TYR A 149 0.81 -9.00 9.00
N ILE A 150 1.52 -8.25 8.15
CA ILE A 150 2.79 -8.71 7.57
C ILE A 150 3.82 -8.95 8.69
N PRO A 151 4.47 -10.13 8.72
CA PRO A 151 5.54 -10.41 9.67
C PRO A 151 6.71 -9.41 9.56
N PRO A 152 7.31 -8.97 10.69
CA PRO A 152 8.38 -7.98 10.67
C PRO A 152 9.71 -8.48 10.09
N ASN A 153 9.88 -9.80 9.96
CA ASN A 153 11.03 -10.42 9.28
C ASN A 153 10.89 -10.41 7.75
N ILE A 154 9.74 -10.00 7.20
CA ILE A 154 9.52 -9.93 5.76
C ILE A 154 9.65 -8.49 5.29
N LYS A 155 10.62 -8.23 4.41
CA LYS A 155 11.01 -6.89 4.01
C LYS A 155 10.97 -6.71 2.49
N LYS A 156 10.88 -5.45 2.08
CA LYS A 156 11.24 -5.06 0.71
C LYS A 156 12.77 -5.12 0.59
N PRO A 157 13.33 -5.75 -0.45
CA PRO A 157 14.77 -5.67 -0.70
C PRO A 157 15.18 -4.22 -0.93
N ASP A 158 16.20 -3.76 -0.21
CA ASP A 158 16.83 -2.46 -0.41
C ASP A 158 17.83 -2.53 -1.58
N VAL A 159 18.18 -1.40 -2.20
CA VAL A 159 19.12 -1.33 -3.33
C VAL A 159 20.46 -2.00 -3.01
N ASN A 160 20.91 -1.88 -1.76
CA ASN A 160 22.14 -2.49 -1.26
C ASN A 160 22.05 -4.01 -1.09
N ASP A 161 20.84 -4.56 -1.01
CA ASP A 161 20.62 -6.00 -0.81
C ASP A 161 20.79 -6.80 -2.09
N TRP A 162 20.63 -6.15 -3.26
CA TRP A 162 20.59 -6.86 -4.54
C TRP A 162 21.91 -7.54 -4.90
N ARG A 163 23.06 -7.14 -4.30
CA ARG A 163 24.45 -7.60 -4.51
C ARG A 163 24.95 -7.63 -5.97
N THR A 164 24.04 -7.70 -6.93
CA THR A 164 24.17 -7.51 -8.36
C THR A 164 23.66 -6.12 -8.67
N CYS A 165 24.48 -5.33 -9.36
CA CYS A 165 24.07 -4.00 -9.77
C CYS A 165 23.00 -4.11 -10.86
N LEU A 166 21.82 -3.53 -10.61
CA LEU A 166 20.73 -3.40 -11.60
C LEU A 166 21.05 -2.38 -12.71
N CYS A 167 22.24 -1.77 -12.69
CA CYS A 167 22.67 -0.86 -13.72
C CYS A 167 22.86 -1.60 -15.06
N MET A 168 22.55 -0.94 -16.18
CA MET A 168 22.82 -1.44 -17.54
C MET A 168 24.27 -1.93 -17.74
N LEU A 169 25.21 -1.37 -16.97
CA LEU A 169 26.63 -1.71 -16.98
C LEU A 169 26.95 -3.04 -16.28
N CYS A 170 26.11 -3.53 -15.37
CA CYS A 170 26.32 -4.78 -14.65
C CYS A 170 25.18 -5.80 -14.86
N LEU A 171 24.30 -5.58 -15.84
CA LEU A 171 23.42 -6.64 -16.35
C LEU A 171 24.26 -7.91 -16.50
N ASN A 172 23.74 -9.01 -15.94
CA ASN A 172 24.33 -10.34 -16.03
C ASN A 172 24.90 -10.52 -17.45
N PRO A 173 26.20 -10.83 -17.62
CA PRO A 173 26.84 -10.96 -18.94
C PRO A 173 26.01 -11.81 -19.91
N GLN A 174 25.36 -12.85 -19.38
CA GLN A 174 24.40 -13.70 -20.07
C GLN A 174 23.26 -12.90 -20.73
N MET A 175 22.63 -11.99 -19.97
CA MET A 175 21.52 -11.18 -20.45
C MET A 175 21.96 -10.08 -21.42
N LYS A 176 23.17 -9.53 -21.26
CA LYS A 176 23.75 -8.63 -22.27
C LYS A 176 23.99 -9.37 -23.58
N LEU A 177 24.53 -10.59 -23.50
CA LEU A 177 24.78 -11.44 -24.65
C LEU A 177 23.47 -11.79 -25.36
N GLU A 178 22.46 -12.26 -24.64
CA GLU A 178 21.13 -12.55 -25.22
C GLU A 178 20.51 -11.34 -25.93
N LYS A 179 20.69 -10.14 -25.36
CA LYS A 179 20.20 -8.90 -25.97
C LYS A 179 20.97 -8.56 -27.25
N LEU A 180 22.30 -8.73 -27.24
CA LEU A 180 23.14 -8.49 -28.42
C LEU A 180 22.85 -9.48 -29.55
N ILE A 181 22.59 -10.75 -29.22
CA ILE A 181 22.11 -11.77 -30.16
C ILE A 181 20.75 -11.36 -30.74
N ARG A 182 19.79 -10.96 -29.89
CA ARG A 182 18.46 -10.50 -30.35
C ARG A 182 18.52 -9.28 -31.26
N MET A 183 19.51 -8.41 -31.08
CA MET A 183 19.71 -7.23 -31.91
C MET A 183 20.47 -7.53 -33.21
N ASN A 184 20.86 -8.79 -33.47
CA ASN A 184 21.78 -9.18 -34.55
C ASN A 184 23.08 -8.34 -34.56
N ALA A 185 23.49 -7.83 -33.39
CA ALA A 185 24.74 -7.09 -33.25
C ALA A 185 25.96 -8.03 -33.27
N ILE A 186 25.74 -9.31 -32.95
CA ILE A 186 26.70 -10.40 -33.01
C ILE A 186 25.99 -11.54 -33.76
N ASN A 187 26.62 -12.12 -34.77
CA ASN A 187 26.07 -13.28 -35.47
C ASN A 187 26.31 -14.54 -34.65
N ASN A 188 25.31 -15.43 -34.56
CA ASN A 188 25.40 -16.72 -33.85
C ASN A 188 26.52 -17.66 -34.35
N THR A 189 27.26 -17.27 -35.38
CA THR A 189 28.37 -18.03 -35.96
C THR A 189 29.73 -17.75 -35.32
N ASP A 190 29.85 -16.75 -34.43
CA ASP A 190 31.08 -16.51 -33.68
C ASP A 190 31.22 -17.56 -32.56
N THR A 191 31.65 -18.76 -32.95
CA THR A 191 31.94 -19.91 -32.09
C THR A 191 32.95 -19.60 -30.99
N ASP A 192 33.79 -18.58 -31.17
CA ASP A 192 34.86 -18.23 -30.23
C ASP A 192 34.32 -17.63 -28.92
N LEU A 193 33.26 -16.83 -28.98
CA LEU A 193 32.61 -16.27 -27.78
C LEU A 193 31.93 -17.35 -26.94
N HIS A 194 31.36 -18.36 -27.58
CA HIS A 194 30.69 -19.47 -26.90
C HIS A 194 31.69 -20.38 -26.15
N ASN A 195 32.92 -20.45 -26.62
CA ASN A 195 34.00 -21.21 -25.98
C ASN A 195 34.58 -20.45 -24.77
N ILE A 196 34.77 -19.12 -24.87
CA ILE A 196 35.28 -18.29 -23.76
C ILE A 196 34.34 -18.35 -22.54
N ILE A 197 33.02 -18.28 -22.76
CA ILE A 197 32.04 -18.34 -21.65
C ILE A 197 32.00 -19.73 -21.00
N LYS A 198 32.22 -20.79 -21.77
CA LYS A 198 32.28 -22.16 -21.24
C LYS A 198 33.50 -22.41 -20.38
N ASP A 199 34.61 -21.73 -20.68
CA ASP A 199 35.85 -21.87 -19.90
C ASP A 199 35.80 -21.08 -18.59
N ASP A 200 35.12 -19.92 -18.55
CA ASP A 200 34.91 -19.16 -17.31
C ASP A 200 33.97 -19.86 -16.31
N LEU A 201 33.00 -20.66 -16.79
CA LEU A 201 32.08 -21.42 -15.94
C LEU A 201 32.68 -22.68 -15.31
N LYS A 202 33.87 -23.11 -15.75
CA LYS A 202 34.59 -24.25 -15.13
C LYS A 202 35.32 -23.87 -13.84
N PHE A 203 35.34 -22.59 -13.46
CA PHE A 203 36.05 -22.12 -12.28
C PHE A 203 35.28 -22.24 -10.95
N GLU A 204 34.01 -22.68 -10.96
CA GLU A 204 33.18 -22.81 -9.74
C GLU A 204 33.06 -24.23 -9.16
N GLU A 205 33.82 -25.23 -9.65
CA GLU A 205 33.82 -26.60 -9.08
C GLU A 205 34.90 -26.86 -7.99
N PHE A 206 35.39 -25.82 -7.29
CA PHE A 206 36.34 -25.96 -6.17
C PHE A 206 35.81 -25.41 -4.84
#